data_AF-A0A915DPU0-F1
#
_entry.id   AF-A0A915DPU0-F1
#
_cell.length_a   1.000
_cell.length_b   1.000
_cell.length_c   1.000
_cell.angle_alpha   90.00
_cell.angle_beta   90.00
_cell.angle_gamma   90.00
#
_symmetry.space_group_name_H-M   'P 1'
#
loop_
_entity.id
_entity.type
_entity.pdbx_description
1 polymer ?
#
loop_
_entity_poly.entity_id
_entity_poly.type
_entity_poly.pdbx_seq_one_letter_code
_entity_poly.pdbx_strand_id
1 'polypeptide(L)'
;MFKCHLPTSKRYCIAVDGKSSEQFKADMDLLADCFPNIFVFQVGKVEWCGYTIVKAVMTCLHYLSELNHKWKYVQYLSGVDLPLKTNLEMVRIFKRLNGTINASVLKFPAERLKSAANKSVPLPLWKSSLSSLLPRATVDAMIKSEKVRDLLSFLQLTVCPDESLWTTIAGNPADLPIINSFNATAIYGKLQAERLN
;
A
#
# COMPACT_ATOMS: atom_id res chain seq x y z
N MET A 1 -2.38 -8.89 -18.20
CA MET A 1 -3.14 -7.82 -17.50
C MET A 1 -3.14 -6.50 -18.28
N PHE A 2 -2.12 -6.20 -19.07
CA PHE A 2 -2.07 -5.00 -19.93
C PHE A 2 -2.51 -5.36 -21.36
N LYS A 3 -3.77 -5.07 -21.73
CA LYS A 3 -4.17 -4.96 -23.14
C LYS A 3 -3.95 -3.51 -23.58
N CYS A 4 -3.73 -3.26 -24.87
CA CYS A 4 -3.44 -1.95 -25.50
C CYS A 4 -4.50 -0.83 -25.28
N HIS A 5 -5.47 -1.00 -24.38
CA HIS A 5 -6.46 -0.01 -23.97
C HIS A 5 -6.28 0.37 -22.50
N LEU A 6 -5.05 0.67 -22.07
CA LEU A 6 -4.85 1.24 -20.74
C LEU A 6 -5.38 2.66 -20.71
N PRO A 7 -6.18 3.04 -19.70
CA PRO A 7 -6.65 4.41 -19.58
C PRO A 7 -5.47 5.39 -19.46
N THR A 8 -5.35 6.31 -20.39
CA THR A 8 -4.29 7.33 -20.44
C THR A 8 -4.31 8.28 -19.23
N SER A 9 -5.46 8.36 -18.53
CA SER A 9 -5.64 9.15 -17.31
C SER A 9 -5.09 8.48 -16.04
N LYS A 10 -4.69 7.20 -16.10
CA LYS A 10 -4.10 6.47 -14.98
C LYS A 10 -2.59 6.47 -15.06
N ARG A 11 -1.95 6.29 -13.91
CA ARG A 11 -0.49 6.13 -13.78
C ARG A 11 -0.23 4.81 -13.07
N TYR A 12 0.69 4.04 -13.61
CA TYR A 12 1.03 2.70 -13.14
C TYR A 12 2.49 2.71 -12.71
N CYS A 13 2.75 2.38 -11.45
CA CYS A 13 4.09 2.07 -10.99
C CYS A 13 4.18 0.57 -10.77
N ILE A 14 5.17 -0.07 -11.37
CA ILE A 14 5.34 -1.53 -11.35
C ILE A 14 6.71 -1.83 -10.76
N ALA A 15 6.73 -2.44 -9.59
CA ALA A 15 7.96 -2.97 -9.00
C ALA A 15 8.19 -4.41 -9.49
N VAL A 16 9.28 -4.63 -10.21
CA VAL A 16 9.64 -5.94 -10.78
C VAL A 16 10.63 -6.64 -9.86
N ASP A 17 10.30 -7.85 -9.41
CA ASP A 17 11.16 -8.66 -8.53
C ASP A 17 12.51 -8.95 -9.18
N GLY A 18 13.60 -8.78 -8.42
CA GLY A 18 14.94 -9.13 -8.86
C GLY A 18 15.11 -10.62 -9.23
N LYS A 19 14.24 -11.51 -8.72
CA LYS A 19 14.18 -12.94 -9.09
C LYS A 19 13.62 -13.19 -10.51
N SER A 20 12.96 -12.21 -11.12
CA SER A 20 12.41 -12.36 -12.47
C SER A 20 13.52 -12.61 -13.48
N SER A 21 13.21 -13.35 -14.55
CA SER A 21 14.15 -13.59 -15.64
C SER A 21 14.55 -12.29 -16.34
N GLU A 22 15.76 -12.26 -16.90
CA GLU A 22 16.23 -11.10 -17.67
C GLU A 22 15.31 -10.79 -18.86
N GLN A 23 14.74 -11.82 -19.51
CA GLN A 23 13.74 -11.63 -20.56
C GLN A 23 12.50 -10.89 -20.04
N PHE A 24 11.97 -11.28 -18.88
CA PHE A 24 10.79 -10.62 -18.31
C PHE A 24 11.08 -9.17 -17.94
N LYS A 25 12.27 -8.88 -17.38
CA LYS A 25 12.68 -7.50 -17.07
C LYS A 25 12.76 -6.67 -18.35
N ALA A 26 13.38 -7.19 -19.41
CA ALA A 26 13.46 -6.52 -20.71
C ALA A 26 12.07 -6.27 -21.32
N ASP A 27 11.15 -7.23 -21.24
CA ASP A 27 9.77 -7.07 -21.72
C ASP A 27 9.01 -5.98 -20.94
N MET A 28 9.26 -5.88 -19.64
CA MET A 28 8.68 -4.84 -18.79
C MET A 28 9.26 -3.46 -19.08
N ASP A 29 10.57 -3.36 -19.36
CA ASP A 29 11.20 -2.10 -19.75
C ASP A 29 10.66 -1.63 -21.12
N LEU A 30 10.52 -2.54 -22.10
CA LEU A 30 9.86 -2.25 -23.38
C LEU A 30 8.40 -1.77 -23.20
N LEU A 31 7.67 -2.36 -22.24
CA LEU A 31 6.32 -1.91 -21.90
C LEU A 31 6.34 -0.46 -21.35
N ALA A 32 7.30 -0.11 -20.49
CA ALA A 32 7.44 1.25 -19.98
C ALA A 32 7.76 2.25 -21.10
N ASP A 33 8.63 1.87 -22.05
CA ASP A 33 8.97 2.70 -23.20
C ASP A 33 7.77 2.97 -24.13
N CYS A 34 6.89 1.98 -24.27
CA CYS A 34 5.71 2.10 -25.13
C CYS A 34 4.59 2.96 -24.52
N PHE A 35 4.54 3.08 -23.19
CA PHE A 35 3.42 3.73 -22.49
C PHE A 35 3.93 4.78 -21.50
N PRO A 36 3.78 6.09 -21.78
CA PRO A 36 4.33 7.17 -20.94
C PRO A 36 3.66 7.28 -19.56
N ASN A 37 2.67 6.44 -19.28
CA ASN A 37 1.96 6.37 -18.02
C ASN A 37 2.28 5.10 -17.20
N ILE A 38 3.24 4.29 -17.66
CA ILE A 38 3.78 3.12 -16.97
C ILE A 38 5.21 3.43 -16.56
N PHE A 39 5.54 3.15 -15.31
CA PHE A 39 6.86 3.33 -14.74
C PHE A 39 7.29 2.03 -14.09
N VAL A 40 8.40 1.47 -14.55
CA VAL A 40 8.93 0.19 -14.09
C VAL A 40 10.15 0.44 -13.21
N PHE A 41 10.17 -0.22 -12.06
CA PHE A 41 11.30 -0.19 -11.13
C PHE A 41 11.72 -1.64 -10.87
N GLN A 42 12.93 -1.98 -11.29
CA GLN A 42 13.54 -3.24 -10.86
C GLN A 42 13.93 -3.12 -9.40
N VAL A 43 13.36 -3.96 -8.55
CA VAL A 43 13.63 -3.98 -7.11
C VAL A 43 14.50 -5.18 -6.76
N GLY A 44 15.09 -5.15 -5.56
CA GLY A 44 15.83 -6.31 -5.04
C GLY A 44 14.93 -7.54 -4.88
N LYS A 45 15.55 -8.67 -4.53
CA LYS A 45 14.90 -9.97 -4.31
C LYS A 45 13.68 -9.83 -3.38
N VAL A 46 12.47 -10.00 -3.91
CA VAL A 46 11.24 -9.94 -3.11
C VAL A 46 11.04 -11.29 -2.43
N GLU A 47 10.90 -11.27 -1.11
CA GLU A 47 10.70 -12.47 -0.30
C GLU A 47 9.30 -12.44 0.31
N TRP A 48 8.61 -13.58 0.25
CA TRP A 48 7.28 -13.70 0.86
C TRP A 48 7.36 -13.40 2.35
N CYS A 49 6.44 -12.56 2.84
CA CYS A 49 6.44 -12.04 4.20
C CYS A 49 7.73 -11.31 4.63
N GLY A 50 8.56 -10.89 3.68
CA GLY A 50 9.77 -10.11 3.90
C GLY A 50 9.54 -8.61 3.78
N TYR A 51 10.40 -7.83 4.43
CA TYR A 51 10.38 -6.37 4.33
C TYR A 51 10.64 -5.84 2.91
N THR A 52 11.21 -6.65 2.02
CA THR A 52 11.44 -6.27 0.62
C THR A 52 10.15 -5.96 -0.13
N ILE A 53 9.01 -6.54 0.28
CA ILE A 53 7.67 -6.15 -0.24
C ILE A 53 7.35 -4.70 0.12
N VAL A 54 7.51 -4.32 1.40
CA VAL A 54 7.28 -2.95 1.86
C VAL A 54 8.22 -1.97 1.15
N LYS A 55 9.49 -2.33 0.97
CA LYS A 55 10.44 -1.51 0.21
C LYS A 55 9.97 -1.28 -1.23
N ALA A 56 9.52 -2.33 -1.92
CA ALA A 56 9.01 -2.24 -3.29
C ALA A 56 7.76 -1.34 -3.38
N VAL A 57 6.83 -1.49 -2.44
CA VAL A 57 5.64 -0.64 -2.33
C VAL A 57 6.03 0.82 -2.11
N MET A 58 6.92 1.10 -1.14
CA MET A 58 7.34 2.45 -0.82
C MET A 58 8.07 3.11 -1.99
N THR A 59 8.91 2.39 -2.74
CA THR A 59 9.53 2.91 -3.99
C THR A 59 8.48 3.49 -4.93
N CYS A 60 7.39 2.74 -5.16
CA CYS A 60 6.32 3.20 -6.03
C CYS A 60 5.54 4.38 -5.45
N LEU A 61 5.25 4.38 -4.15
CA LEU A 61 4.53 5.47 -3.52
C LEU A 61 5.33 6.78 -3.53
N HIS A 62 6.64 6.71 -3.26
CA HIS A 62 7.55 7.86 -3.39
C HIS A 62 7.49 8.46 -4.78
N TYR A 63 7.68 7.63 -5.82
CA TYR A 63 7.62 8.08 -7.20
C TYR A 63 6.27 8.71 -7.57
N LEU A 64 5.16 8.05 -7.21
CA LEU A 64 3.82 8.55 -7.52
C LEU A 64 3.50 9.86 -6.81
N SER A 65 3.97 10.05 -5.57
CA SER A 65 3.81 11.29 -4.79
C SER A 65 4.51 12.48 -5.45
N GLU A 66 5.71 12.26 -5.99
CA GLU A 66 6.51 13.30 -6.65
C GLU A 66 6.05 13.59 -8.08
N LEU A 67 5.34 12.65 -8.71
CA LEU A 67 4.85 12.80 -10.06
C LEU A 67 3.93 14.03 -10.18
N ASN A 68 4.25 14.91 -11.14
CA ASN A 68 3.43 16.07 -11.52
C ASN A 68 2.19 15.65 -12.32
N HIS A 69 1.31 14.88 -11.68
CA HIS A 69 0.07 14.38 -12.24
C HIS A 69 -1.04 14.44 -11.18
N LYS A 70 -2.26 14.81 -11.60
CA LYS A 70 -3.41 15.04 -10.70
C LYS A 70 -4.16 13.74 -10.35
N TRP A 71 -3.45 12.64 -10.12
CA TRP A 71 -4.08 11.40 -9.66
C TRP A 71 -4.71 11.61 -8.27
N LYS A 72 -5.74 10.82 -7.94
CA LYS A 72 -6.56 11.05 -6.73
C LYS A 72 -6.43 9.94 -5.69
N TYR A 73 -6.22 8.72 -6.15
CA TYR A 73 -6.12 7.54 -5.31
C TYR A 73 -5.01 6.62 -5.83
N VAL A 74 -4.30 5.97 -4.91
CA VAL A 74 -3.45 4.82 -5.19
C VAL A 74 -4.17 3.56 -4.76
N GLN A 75 -4.21 2.57 -5.64
CA GLN A 75 -4.65 1.22 -5.34
C GLN A 75 -3.42 0.32 -5.37
N TYR A 76 -3.12 -0.33 -4.27
CA TYR A 76 -2.08 -1.36 -4.24
C TYR A 76 -2.65 -2.67 -4.82
N LEU A 77 -1.84 -3.31 -5.69
CA LEU A 77 -2.15 -4.57 -6.37
C LEU A 77 -0.89 -5.44 -6.44
N SER A 78 -1.09 -6.74 -6.40
CA SER A 78 -0.10 -7.78 -6.66
C SER A 78 -0.22 -8.31 -8.09
N GLY A 79 0.77 -9.10 -8.53
CA GLY A 79 0.81 -9.66 -9.89
C GLY A 79 -0.29 -10.69 -10.21
N VAL A 80 -1.03 -11.15 -9.21
CA VAL A 80 -2.12 -12.13 -9.37
C VAL A 80 -3.52 -11.50 -9.23
N ASP A 81 -3.60 -10.19 -8.99
CA ASP A 81 -4.88 -9.51 -8.87
C ASP A 81 -5.52 -9.24 -10.23
N LEU A 82 -6.85 -9.39 -10.29
CA LEU A 82 -7.64 -9.10 -11.48
C LEU A 82 -8.81 -8.16 -11.13
N PRO A 83 -9.04 -7.09 -11.93
CA PRO A 83 -10.13 -6.17 -11.67
C PRO A 83 -11.49 -6.82 -11.93
N LEU A 84 -12.39 -6.75 -10.94
CA LEU A 84 -13.79 -7.21 -11.05
C LEU A 84 -14.77 -6.09 -11.44
N LYS A 85 -14.25 -4.91 -11.76
CA LYS A 85 -14.99 -3.70 -12.11
C LYS A 85 -14.29 -3.02 -13.28
N THR A 86 -15.09 -2.45 -14.18
CA THR A 86 -14.61 -1.63 -15.28
C THR A 86 -13.93 -0.36 -14.77
N ASN A 87 -13.14 0.28 -15.64
CA ASN A 87 -12.53 1.57 -15.30
C ASN A 87 -13.57 2.63 -14.87
N LEU A 88 -14.70 2.69 -15.56
CA LEU A 88 -15.76 3.66 -15.26
C LEU A 88 -16.40 3.41 -13.89
N GLU A 89 -16.69 2.15 -13.56
CA GLU A 89 -17.21 1.77 -12.24
C GLU A 89 -16.22 2.11 -11.13
N MET A 90 -14.94 1.80 -11.32
CA MET A 90 -13.89 2.14 -10.35
C MET A 90 -13.79 3.65 -10.12
N VAL A 91 -13.83 4.46 -11.18
CA VAL A 91 -13.83 5.93 -11.05
C VAL A 91 -15.06 6.42 -10.28
N ARG A 92 -16.24 5.84 -10.53
CA ARG A 92 -17.47 6.19 -9.79
C ARG A 92 -17.36 5.84 -8.31
N ILE A 93 -16.85 4.64 -7.99
CA ILE A 93 -16.63 4.19 -6.61
C ILE A 93 -15.64 5.13 -5.91
N PHE A 94 -14.50 5.43 -6.53
CA PHE A 94 -13.47 6.27 -5.92
C PHE A 94 -13.95 7.71 -5.70
N LYS A 95 -14.79 8.25 -6.59
CA LYS A 95 -15.44 9.54 -6.37
C LYS A 95 -16.38 9.52 -5.17
N ARG A 96 -17.13 8.42 -4.97
CA ARG A 96 -18.04 8.25 -3.82
C ARG A 96 -17.30 8.08 -2.50
N LEU A 97 -16.08 7.54 -2.50
CA LEU A 97 -15.24 7.45 -1.30
C LEU A 97 -14.78 8.82 -0.79
N ASN A 98 -14.76 9.86 -1.63
CA ASN A 98 -14.59 11.26 -1.22
C ASN A 98 -13.43 11.51 -0.24
N GLY A 99 -12.23 11.04 -0.58
CA GLY A 99 -11.05 11.16 0.27
C GLY A 99 -10.95 10.10 1.38
N THR A 100 -11.90 9.20 1.53
CA THR A 100 -11.81 8.13 2.54
C THR A 100 -10.78 7.07 2.16
N ILE A 101 -10.04 6.58 3.15
CA ILE A 101 -9.13 5.43 3.05
C ILE A 101 -9.96 4.14 3.10
N ASN A 102 -9.70 3.19 2.20
CA ASN A 102 -10.27 1.85 2.30
C ASN A 102 -9.15 0.85 2.60
N ALA A 103 -9.16 0.31 3.81
CA ALA A 103 -8.25 -0.72 4.31
C ALA A 103 -8.98 -1.58 5.35
N SER A 104 -8.60 -2.86 5.47
CA SER A 104 -9.18 -3.74 6.48
C SER A 104 -8.60 -3.47 7.87
N VAL A 105 -9.43 -3.64 8.91
CA VAL A 105 -9.02 -3.48 10.30
C VAL A 105 -9.08 -4.82 11.01
N LEU A 106 -7.90 -5.40 11.27
CA LEU A 106 -7.76 -6.68 11.96
C LEU A 106 -6.76 -6.55 13.12
N LYS A 107 -6.95 -7.35 14.16
CA LYS A 107 -6.00 -7.42 15.28
C LYS A 107 -4.63 -7.86 14.77
N PHE A 108 -3.58 -7.17 15.22
CA PHE A 108 -2.22 -7.55 14.88
C PHE A 108 -1.83 -8.87 15.60
N PRO A 109 -1.32 -9.87 14.87
CA PRO A 109 -0.85 -11.13 15.44
C PRO A 109 0.48 -10.98 16.17
N ALA A 110 0.49 -11.16 17.50
CA ALA A 110 1.64 -10.91 18.36
C ALA A 110 2.88 -11.75 17.99
N GLU A 111 2.68 -12.96 17.47
CA GLU A 111 3.74 -13.85 16.98
C GLU A 111 4.57 -13.26 15.83
N ARG A 112 4.04 -12.24 15.14
CA ARG A 112 4.77 -11.55 14.06
C ARG A 112 5.78 -10.52 14.57
N LEU A 113 5.81 -10.19 15.87
CA LEU A 113 6.82 -9.29 16.43
C LEU A 113 8.22 -9.89 16.36
N LYS A 114 8.40 -11.20 16.56
CA LYS A 114 9.71 -11.89 16.55
C LYS A 114 10.85 -11.05 17.17
N SER A 115 11.82 -10.63 16.38
CA SER A 115 13.00 -9.86 16.81
C SER A 115 12.68 -8.46 17.33
N ALA A 116 11.45 -7.98 17.12
CA ALA A 116 10.92 -6.72 17.64
C ALA A 116 10.23 -6.85 19.00
N ALA A 117 10.08 -8.07 19.56
CA ALA A 117 9.29 -8.29 20.79
C ALA A 117 9.73 -7.44 21.99
N ASN A 118 11.03 -7.15 22.10
CA ASN A 118 11.60 -6.35 23.20
C ASN A 118 11.82 -4.87 22.83
N LYS A 119 11.38 -4.43 21.64
CA LYS A 119 11.58 -3.05 21.17
C LYS A 119 10.33 -2.21 21.43
N SER A 120 10.54 -0.91 21.65
CA SER A 120 9.44 0.05 21.74
C SER A 120 8.68 0.12 20.42
N VAL A 121 7.38 -0.12 20.47
CA VAL A 121 6.51 -0.06 19.30
C VAL A 121 6.17 1.42 19.03
N PRO A 122 6.46 1.98 17.83
CA PRO A 122 6.26 3.41 17.57
C PRO A 122 4.78 3.82 17.46
N LEU A 123 3.91 2.86 17.11
CA LEU A 123 2.46 3.02 16.94
C LEU A 123 1.74 1.72 17.29
N PRO A 124 0.51 1.75 17.81
CA PRO A 124 -0.31 0.55 17.95
C PRO A 124 -0.45 -0.17 16.60
N LEU A 125 0.02 -1.42 16.53
CA LEU A 125 0.04 -2.18 15.27
C LEU A 125 -1.33 -2.76 14.95
N TRP A 126 -1.68 -2.68 13.67
CA TRP A 126 -2.90 -3.26 13.12
C TRP A 126 -2.56 -4.15 11.94
N LYS A 127 -3.29 -5.26 11.79
CA LYS A 127 -3.23 -6.07 10.59
C LYS A 127 -4.17 -5.48 9.54
N SER A 128 -3.65 -5.30 8.33
CA SER A 128 -4.37 -4.98 7.10
C SER A 128 -4.32 -6.15 6.12
N SER A 129 -5.18 -6.11 5.11
CA SER A 129 -5.08 -6.96 3.93
C SER A 129 -4.10 -6.35 2.93
N LEU A 130 -3.76 -7.12 1.90
CA LEU A 130 -3.01 -6.63 0.74
C LEU A 130 -3.84 -5.71 -0.16
N SER A 131 -5.14 -5.54 0.09
CA SER A 131 -5.98 -4.63 -0.68
C SER A 131 -6.14 -3.32 0.09
N SER A 132 -5.52 -2.26 -0.43
CA SER A 132 -5.61 -0.93 0.15
C SER A 132 -5.79 0.13 -0.93
N LEU A 133 -6.59 1.13 -0.60
CA LEU A 133 -6.87 2.28 -1.45
C LEU A 133 -6.70 3.56 -0.62
N LEU A 134 -5.73 4.38 -1.01
CA LEU A 134 -5.35 5.58 -0.27
C LEU A 134 -5.48 6.83 -1.16
N PRO A 135 -6.04 7.93 -0.65
CA PRO A 135 -6.03 9.22 -1.34
C PRO A 135 -4.60 9.76 -1.52
N ARG A 136 -4.38 10.55 -2.58
CA ARG A 136 -3.08 11.22 -2.81
C ARG A 136 -2.59 12.00 -1.60
N ALA A 137 -3.47 12.79 -0.99
CA ALA A 137 -3.10 13.60 0.17
C ALA A 137 -2.59 12.75 1.35
N THR A 138 -3.16 11.55 1.54
CA THR A 138 -2.74 10.59 2.56
C THR A 138 -1.36 10.02 2.23
N VAL A 139 -1.12 9.65 0.97
CA VAL A 139 0.19 9.15 0.50
C VAL A 139 1.26 10.22 0.66
N ASP A 140 0.99 11.45 0.22
CA ASP A 140 1.91 12.58 0.29
C ASP A 140 2.28 12.91 1.76
N ALA A 141 1.31 12.83 2.68
CA ALA A 141 1.53 13.05 4.11
C ALA A 141 2.34 11.91 4.75
N MET A 142 2.02 10.66 4.39
CA MET A 142 2.70 9.47 4.90
C MET A 142 4.19 9.47 4.52
N ILE A 143 4.52 9.77 3.26
CA ILE A 143 5.90 9.79 2.76
C ILE A 143 6.79 10.82 3.47
N LYS A 144 6.21 11.94 3.89
CA LYS A 144 6.93 13.02 4.57
C LYS A 144 7.05 12.82 6.08
N SER A 145 6.30 11.89 6.65
CA SER A 145 6.21 11.71 8.10
C SER A 145 7.42 11.00 8.68
N GLU A 146 8.07 11.60 9.68
CA GLU A 146 9.13 10.98 10.46
C GLU A 146 8.63 9.74 11.22
N LYS A 147 7.45 9.83 11.82
CA LYS A 147 6.85 8.71 12.56
C LYS A 147 6.55 7.52 11.65
N VAL A 148 6.24 7.75 10.36
CA VAL A 148 6.13 6.69 9.37
C VAL A 148 7.49 6.08 9.07
N ARG A 149 8.57 6.87 8.98
CA ARG A 149 9.95 6.34 8.83
C ARG A 149 10.37 5.47 10.02
N ASP A 150 10.00 5.88 11.24
CA ASP A 150 10.24 5.09 12.46
C ASP A 150 9.46 3.78 12.44
N LEU A 151 8.18 3.82 12.05
CA LEU A 151 7.36 2.64 11.86
C LEU A 151 7.96 1.69 10.82
N LEU A 152 8.38 2.20 9.67
CA LEU A 152 9.01 1.39 8.62
C LEU A 152 10.29 0.71 9.12
N SER A 153 11.10 1.44 9.90
CA SER A 153 12.32 0.89 10.53
C SER A 153 11.99 -0.20 11.56
N PHE A 154 10.92 -0.03 12.34
CA PHE A 154 10.43 -1.05 13.25
C PHE A 154 9.93 -2.30 12.50
N LEU A 155 9.15 -2.12 11.43
CA LEU A 155 8.55 -3.20 10.66
C LEU A 155 9.59 -4.11 9.98
N GLN A 156 10.82 -3.62 9.71
CA GLN A 156 11.93 -4.45 9.22
C GLN A 156 12.25 -5.66 10.10
N LEU A 157 11.87 -5.59 11.37
CA LEU A 157 12.16 -6.60 12.39
C LEU A 157 10.99 -7.56 12.63
N THR A 158 9.89 -7.36 11.90
CA THR A 158 8.64 -8.12 12.03
C THR A 158 8.43 -9.07 10.85
N VAL A 159 7.43 -9.95 10.95
CA VAL A 159 7.05 -10.91 9.90
C VAL A 159 5.82 -10.41 9.14
N CYS A 160 5.80 -10.61 7.81
CA CYS A 160 4.74 -10.11 6.93
C CYS A 160 4.42 -8.63 7.19
N PRO A 161 5.42 -7.72 7.15
CA PRO A 161 5.25 -6.32 7.55
C PRO A 161 4.31 -5.54 6.63
N ASP A 162 4.16 -5.98 5.38
CA ASP A 162 3.22 -5.43 4.39
C ASP A 162 1.75 -5.58 4.84
N GLU A 163 1.42 -6.67 5.53
CA GLU A 163 0.11 -6.86 6.17
C GLU A 163 -0.06 -6.04 7.45
N SER A 164 0.89 -5.19 7.81
CA SER A 164 0.81 -4.34 9.02
C SER A 164 1.06 -2.87 8.71
N LEU A 165 1.13 -2.51 7.42
CA LEU A 165 1.49 -1.18 6.96
C LEU A 165 0.29 -0.24 6.97
N TRP A 166 -0.73 -0.55 6.17
CA TRP A 166 -1.78 0.40 5.80
C TRP A 166 -2.62 0.86 6.99
N THR A 167 -3.13 -0.10 7.77
CA THR A 167 -4.01 0.20 8.89
C THR A 167 -3.26 0.73 10.09
N THR A 168 -1.98 0.37 10.28
CA THR A 168 -1.16 0.99 11.34
C THR A 168 -0.93 2.48 11.04
N ILE A 169 -0.69 2.84 9.78
CA ILE A 169 -0.49 4.24 9.38
C ILE A 169 -1.81 5.03 9.45
N ALA A 170 -2.89 4.47 8.91
CA ALA A 170 -4.18 5.16 8.81
C ALA A 170 -5.03 5.08 10.10
N GLY A 171 -4.74 4.12 10.97
CA GLY A 171 -5.62 3.70 12.08
C GLY A 171 -5.35 4.38 13.42
N ASN A 172 -4.28 5.17 13.53
CA ASN A 172 -3.81 5.77 14.78
C ASN A 172 -3.83 7.31 14.73
N PRO A 173 -4.99 7.97 14.50
CA PRO A 173 -5.07 9.41 14.24
C PRO A 173 -4.59 10.29 15.41
N ALA A 174 -4.67 9.79 16.65
CA ALA A 174 -4.21 10.52 17.83
C ALA A 174 -2.67 10.60 17.88
N ASP A 175 -1.99 9.53 17.47
CA ASP A 175 -0.54 9.41 17.52
C ASP A 175 0.13 9.81 16.20
N LEU A 176 -0.57 9.63 15.08
CA LEU A 176 -0.12 9.92 13.72
C LEU A 176 -1.28 10.59 12.97
N PRO A 177 -1.40 11.93 13.07
CA PRO A 177 -2.47 12.67 12.42
C PRO A 177 -2.21 12.77 10.92
N ILE A 178 -2.63 11.74 10.18
CA ILE A 178 -2.62 11.73 8.71
C ILE A 178 -3.99 12.13 8.20
N ILE A 179 -4.03 12.90 7.12
CA ILE A 179 -5.28 13.30 6.48
C ILE A 179 -6.11 12.07 6.08
N ASN A 180 -7.41 12.11 6.40
CA ASN A 180 -8.39 11.04 6.18
C ASN A 180 -8.12 9.72 6.95
N SER A 181 -7.28 9.77 7.99
CA SER A 181 -7.12 8.68 8.95
C SER A 181 -8.42 8.39 9.70
N PHE A 182 -8.52 7.19 10.28
CA PHE A 182 -9.66 6.71 11.03
C PHE A 182 -9.21 6.05 12.33
N ASN A 183 -10.08 5.99 13.34
CA ASN A 183 -9.75 5.33 14.60
C ASN A 183 -9.94 3.81 14.47
N ALA A 184 -8.84 3.07 14.27
CA ALA A 184 -8.88 1.62 14.10
C ALA A 184 -9.37 0.90 15.37
N THR A 185 -9.03 1.38 16.56
CA THR A 185 -9.53 0.82 17.83
C THR A 185 -11.05 0.86 17.90
N ALA A 186 -11.65 2.01 17.57
CA ALA A 186 -13.09 2.18 17.59
C ALA A 186 -13.79 1.32 16.53
N ILE A 187 -13.23 1.24 15.32
CA ILE A 187 -13.78 0.40 14.24
C ILE A 187 -13.70 -1.08 14.61
N TYR A 188 -12.55 -1.53 15.11
CA TYR A 188 -12.36 -2.92 15.51
C TYR A 188 -13.35 -3.33 16.61
N GLY A 189 -13.57 -2.47 17.61
CA GLY A 189 -14.56 -2.72 18.66
C GLY A 189 -15.98 -2.92 18.11
N LYS A 190 -16.42 -2.08 17.15
CA LYS A 190 -17.71 -2.24 16.47
C LYS A 190 -17.80 -3.54 15.69
N LEU A 191 -16.77 -3.89 14.92
CA LEU A 191 -16.72 -5.12 14.15
C LEU A 191 -16.77 -6.38 15.03
N GLN A 192 -16.22 -6.34 16.25
CA GLN A 192 -16.37 -7.46 17.19
C GLN A 192 -17.79 -7.56 17.75
N ALA A 193 -18.42 -6.43 18.08
CA ALA A 193 -19.80 -6.42 18.57
C ALA A 193 -20.79 -6.95 17.53
N GLU A 194 -20.62 -6.60 16.25
CA GLU A 194 -21.47 -7.10 15.15
C GLU A 194 -21.30 -8.59 14.88
N ARG A 195 -20.15 -9.21 15.22
CA ARG A 195 -19.92 -10.65 15.06
C ARG A 195 -20.51 -11.49 16.19
N LEU A 196 -20.84 -10.86 17.31
CA LEU A 196 -21.41 -11.52 18.48
C LEU A 196 -22.96 -11.48 18.49
N ASN A 197 -23.55 -10.74 17.54
CA ASN A 197 -24.98 -10.71 17.23
C ASN A 197 -25.28 -11.53 15.98
#